data_AF-A0A8T4SIT0-F1
#
_entry.id   AF-A0A8T4SIT0-F1
#
_cell.length_a   1.000
_cell.length_b   1.000
_cell.length_c   1.000
_cell.angle_alpha   90.00
_cell.angle_beta   90.00
_cell.angle_gamma   90.00
#
_symmetry.space_group_name_H-M   'P 1'
#
loop_
_entity.id
_entity.type
_entity.pdbx_description
1 polymer ?
#
loop_
_entity_poly.entity_id
_entity_poly.type
_entity_poly.pdbx_seq_one_letter_code
_entity_poly.pdbx_strand_id
1 'polypeptide(L)'
;MKLLENIHAAAKRKCYALGFQQKDLPTWIYGVEKVEQIENNAAVLVDEGGILFSSRASMSTANKVLSELILIARHKDLSIFFISQNSSNIEINTLRQADFLLLKPSSLLQMDFERKKIKEIYLDADKKFEEYKDKVGLTYIYSDDFTGFVINGLPSFWSTGMSKAFRGHKK
;
A
#
# COMPACT_ATOMS: atom_id res chain seq x y z
N MET A 1 -6.57 1.57 0.70
CA MET A 1 -7.79 2.28 1.16
C MET A 1 -8.84 1.38 1.79
N LYS A 2 -9.38 0.33 1.12
CA LYS A 2 -10.38 -0.57 1.75
C LYS A 2 -9.92 -1.21 3.07
N LEU A 3 -8.64 -1.54 3.18
CA LEU A 3 -8.05 -2.06 4.43
C LEU A 3 -8.11 -1.03 5.57
N LEU A 4 -7.82 0.24 5.29
CA LEU A 4 -7.96 1.31 6.31
C LEU A 4 -9.41 1.44 6.77
N GLU A 5 -10.37 1.33 5.86
CA GLU A 5 -11.80 1.33 6.21
C GLU A 5 -12.15 0.21 7.17
N ASN A 6 -11.70 -1.02 6.88
CA ASN A 6 -11.96 -2.17 7.73
C ASN A 6 -11.31 -2.00 9.10
N ILE A 7 -10.08 -1.49 9.17
CA ILE A 7 -9.37 -1.23 10.44
C ILE A 7 -10.07 -0.14 11.25
N HIS A 8 -10.47 0.95 10.59
CA HIS A 8 -11.21 2.02 11.25
C HIS A 8 -12.55 1.52 11.81
N ALA A 9 -13.26 0.69 11.04
CA ALA A 9 -14.52 0.09 11.47
C ALA A 9 -14.34 -0.86 12.67
N ALA A 10 -13.36 -1.77 12.61
CA ALA A 10 -13.18 -2.84 13.59
C ALA A 10 -12.44 -2.40 14.86
N ALA A 11 -11.35 -1.63 14.71
CA ALA A 11 -10.43 -1.30 15.79
C ALA A 11 -10.47 0.19 16.20
N LYS A 12 -11.22 1.03 15.49
CA LYS A 12 -11.34 2.48 15.74
C LYS A 12 -9.98 3.22 15.80
N ARG A 13 -8.94 2.64 15.17
CA ARG A 13 -7.61 3.25 15.10
C ARG A 13 -7.62 4.50 14.24
N LYS A 14 -6.75 5.46 14.57
CA LYS A 14 -6.49 6.62 13.73
C LYS A 14 -5.87 6.17 12.41
N CYS A 15 -6.31 6.77 11.30
CA CYS A 15 -5.87 6.39 9.97
C CYS A 15 -5.14 7.57 9.31
N TYR A 16 -3.94 7.34 8.82
CA TYR A 16 -3.13 8.34 8.12
C TYR A 16 -2.80 7.88 6.71
N ALA A 17 -2.61 8.84 5.81
CA ALA A 17 -2.22 8.57 4.43
C ALA A 17 -1.09 9.52 3.99
N LEU A 18 0.06 8.95 3.63
CA LEU A 18 1.20 9.65 3.07
C LEU A 18 1.13 9.63 1.53
N GLY A 19 1.34 10.78 0.90
CA GLY A 19 1.28 10.93 -0.56
C GLY A 19 -0.13 11.17 -1.11
N PHE A 20 -1.10 11.54 -0.27
CA PHE A 20 -2.48 11.83 -0.65
C PHE A 20 -2.89 13.25 -0.22
N GLN A 21 -3.74 13.91 -1.02
CA GLN A 21 -4.29 15.22 -0.64
C GLN A 21 -5.53 15.03 0.23
N GLN A 22 -5.62 15.79 1.34
CA GLN A 22 -6.74 15.69 2.29
C GLN A 22 -8.12 15.85 1.62
N LYS A 23 -8.23 16.68 0.59
CA LYS A 23 -9.48 16.93 -0.15
C LYS A 23 -10.06 15.67 -0.82
N ASP A 24 -9.20 14.70 -1.12
CA ASP A 24 -9.57 13.43 -1.77
C ASP A 24 -9.81 12.32 -0.73
N LEU A 25 -9.59 12.60 0.56
CA LEU A 25 -9.73 11.64 1.64
C LEU A 25 -10.98 11.93 2.48
N PRO A 26 -11.64 10.90 3.05
CA PRO A 26 -12.69 11.11 4.03
C PRO A 26 -12.11 11.72 5.32
N THR A 27 -12.95 12.39 6.11
CA THR A 27 -12.54 13.15 7.30
C THR A 27 -11.85 12.33 8.39
N TRP A 28 -12.03 11.00 8.38
CA TRP A 28 -11.40 10.09 9.34
C TRP A 28 -10.03 9.55 8.88
N ILE A 29 -9.61 9.84 7.64
CA ILE A 29 -8.23 9.61 7.17
C ILE A 29 -7.51 10.95 7.09
N TYR A 30 -6.43 11.08 7.85
CA TYR A 30 -5.59 12.27 7.88
C TYR A 30 -4.49 12.17 6.82
N GLY A 31 -4.57 13.00 5.78
CA GLY A 31 -3.49 13.20 4.83
C GLY A 31 -2.33 13.93 5.51
N VAL A 32 -1.15 13.33 5.50
CA VAL A 32 0.06 13.88 6.13
C VAL A 32 1.19 13.95 5.12
N GLU A 33 2.11 14.88 5.32
CA GLU A 33 3.30 15.05 4.49
C GLU A 33 4.54 14.45 5.15
N LYS A 34 4.56 14.41 6.48
CA LYS A 34 5.71 13.97 7.26
C LYS A 34 5.34 12.91 8.29
N VAL A 35 6.29 12.03 8.55
CA VAL A 35 6.14 10.89 9.45
C VAL A 35 5.90 11.33 10.90
N GLU A 36 6.41 12.50 11.31
CA GLU A 36 6.28 13.02 12.67
C GLU A 36 4.83 13.39 13.01
N GLN A 37 3.99 13.68 12.01
CA GLN A 37 2.58 14.01 12.19
C GLN A 37 1.73 12.79 12.57
N ILE A 38 2.28 11.59 12.44
CA ILE A 38 1.59 10.34 12.73
C ILE A 38 1.64 10.07 14.23
N GLU A 39 0.45 9.96 14.83
CA GLU A 39 0.28 9.63 16.23
C GLU A 39 0.47 8.13 16.52
N ASN A 40 0.57 7.80 17.80
CA ASN A 40 0.68 6.42 18.27
C ASN A 40 -0.61 5.62 18.02
N ASN A 41 -0.50 4.30 18.00
CA ASN A 41 -1.60 3.35 17.79
C ASN A 41 -2.41 3.67 16.52
N ALA A 42 -1.73 3.77 15.39
CA ALA A 42 -2.32 4.22 14.14
C ALA A 42 -2.07 3.27 12.97
N ALA A 43 -2.99 3.30 11.99
CA ALA A 43 -2.80 2.67 10.69
C ALA A 43 -2.35 3.72 9.68
N VAL A 44 -1.30 3.42 8.93
CA VAL A 44 -0.66 4.33 7.98
C VAL A 44 -0.68 3.70 6.60
N LEU A 45 -1.26 4.39 5.62
CA LEU A 45 -1.15 4.01 4.22
C LEU A 45 -0.11 4.88 3.53
N VAL A 46 0.74 4.24 2.75
CA VAL A 46 1.83 4.88 2.03
C VAL A 46 1.73 4.47 0.58
N ASP A 47 1.62 5.44 -0.34
CA ASP A 47 1.64 5.20 -1.78
C ASP A 47 2.98 5.66 -2.36
N GLU A 48 3.75 4.72 -2.92
CA GLU A 48 5.03 4.98 -3.57
C GLU A 48 4.89 6.07 -4.66
N GLY A 49 3.83 5.99 -5.47
CA GLY A 49 3.58 6.97 -6.51
C GLY A 49 3.31 8.35 -5.92
N GLY A 50 2.45 8.40 -4.91
CA GLY A 50 2.13 9.63 -4.18
C GLY A 50 3.35 10.31 -3.58
N ILE A 51 4.24 9.54 -2.93
CA ILE A 51 5.50 10.07 -2.39
C ILE A 51 6.43 10.58 -3.49
N LEU A 52 6.61 9.82 -4.58
CA LEU A 52 7.46 10.24 -5.69
C LEU A 52 6.94 11.52 -6.37
N PHE A 53 5.63 11.74 -6.37
CA PHE A 53 5.03 12.97 -6.86
C PHE A 53 5.23 14.13 -5.88
N SER A 54 4.97 13.94 -4.58
CA SER A 54 5.13 14.99 -3.57
C SER A 54 6.60 15.36 -3.31
N SER A 55 7.52 14.42 -3.49
CA SER A 55 8.95 14.61 -3.26
C SER A 55 9.68 15.47 -4.28
N ARG A 56 9.06 15.74 -5.44
CA ARG A 56 9.55 16.79 -6.33
C ARG A 56 9.54 18.17 -5.66
N ALA A 57 8.73 18.34 -4.61
CA ALA A 57 8.74 19.53 -3.75
C ALA A 57 9.57 19.34 -2.46
N SER A 58 9.68 18.12 -1.89
CA SER A 58 10.29 17.86 -0.57
C SER A 58 11.63 17.09 -0.56
N MET A 59 12.20 16.72 -1.71
CA MET A 59 13.47 15.97 -1.86
C MET A 59 13.56 14.61 -1.12
N SER A 60 12.45 13.99 -0.71
CA SER A 60 12.45 12.70 0.01
C SER A 60 12.15 11.50 -0.90
N THR A 61 12.93 10.42 -0.82
CA THR A 61 12.62 9.19 -1.58
C THR A 61 11.56 8.35 -0.86
N ALA A 62 10.77 7.56 -1.60
CA ALA A 62 9.79 6.63 -1.01
C ALA A 62 10.45 5.64 -0.03
N ASN A 63 11.66 5.18 -0.36
CA ASN A 63 12.46 4.33 0.54
C ASN A 63 12.85 5.05 1.83
N LYS A 64 13.25 6.34 1.78
CA LYS A 64 13.58 7.09 3.00
C LYS A 64 12.37 7.20 3.94
N VAL A 65 11.21 7.58 3.41
CA VAL A 65 9.96 7.70 4.20
C VAL A 65 9.59 6.35 4.81
N LEU A 66 9.71 5.28 4.02
CA LEU A 66 9.39 3.94 4.50
C LEU A 66 10.36 3.46 5.58
N SER A 67 11.67 3.73 5.45
CA SER A 67 12.65 3.40 6.48
C SER A 67 12.44 4.19 7.77
N GLU A 68 12.09 5.48 7.68
CA GLU A 68 11.70 6.29 8.84
C GLU A 68 10.46 5.74 9.54
N LEU A 69 9.43 5.36 8.78
CA LEU A 69 8.23 4.73 9.32
C LEU A 69 8.52 3.42 10.04
N ILE A 70 9.32 2.55 9.44
CA ILE A 70 9.68 1.25 10.03
C ILE A 70 10.47 1.43 11.32
N LEU A 71 11.41 2.38 11.35
CA LEU A 71 12.17 2.70 12.55
C LEU A 71 11.24 3.09 13.71
N ILE A 72 10.15 3.80 13.42
CA ILE A 72 9.22 4.24 14.45
C ILE A 72 8.04 3.31 14.73
N ALA A 73 7.78 2.35 13.82
CA ALA A 73 6.58 1.53 13.83
C ALA A 73 6.37 0.79 15.15
N ARG A 74 7.43 0.20 15.70
CA ARG A 74 7.33 -0.60 16.94
C ARG A 74 7.03 0.25 18.17
N HIS A 75 7.67 1.40 18.33
CA HIS A 75 7.49 2.21 19.55
C HIS A 75 6.22 3.06 19.50
N LYS A 76 5.74 3.42 18.30
CA LYS A 76 4.47 4.11 18.12
C LYS A 76 3.29 3.15 17.94
N ASP A 77 3.51 1.83 17.89
CA ASP A 77 2.47 0.85 17.54
C ASP A 77 1.75 1.23 16.23
N LEU A 78 2.49 1.22 15.12
CA LEU A 78 1.97 1.55 13.79
C LEU A 78 1.74 0.29 12.96
N SER A 79 0.59 0.22 12.30
CA SER A 79 0.37 -0.71 11.20
C SER A 79 0.56 0.01 9.87
N ILE A 80 1.59 -0.38 9.13
CA ILE A 80 1.99 0.30 7.89
C ILE A 80 1.56 -0.54 6.69
N PHE A 81 0.80 0.08 5.79
CA PHE A 81 0.45 -0.46 4.48
C PHE A 81 1.25 0.30 3.43
N PHE A 82 2.23 -0.35 2.82
CA PHE A 82 3.00 0.24 1.73
C PHE A 82 2.51 -0.30 0.39
N ILE A 83 2.07 0.59 -0.50
CA ILE A 83 1.66 0.27 -1.87
C ILE A 83 2.84 0.55 -2.79
N SER A 84 3.24 -0.46 -3.56
CA SER A 84 4.27 -0.37 -4.57
C SER A 84 3.82 -1.01 -5.89
N GLN A 85 4.36 -0.53 -6.99
CA GLN A 85 4.10 -1.11 -8.32
C GLN A 85 4.95 -2.35 -8.61
N ASN A 86 6.13 -2.44 -8.01
CA ASN A 86 7.06 -3.56 -8.19
C ASN A 86 7.93 -3.67 -6.95
N SER A 87 8.11 -4.89 -6.41
CA SER A 87 8.89 -5.00 -5.18
C SER A 87 10.31 -4.48 -5.38
N SER A 88 10.90 -4.58 -6.58
CA SER A 88 12.25 -4.11 -6.92
C SER A 88 12.55 -2.65 -6.53
N ASN A 89 11.52 -1.81 -6.40
CA ASN A 89 11.67 -0.42 -5.96
C ASN A 89 11.82 -0.26 -4.44
N ILE A 90 11.34 -1.23 -3.66
CA ILE A 90 11.37 -1.25 -2.20
C ILE A 90 12.74 -1.76 -1.74
N GLU A 91 13.37 -1.13 -0.75
CA GLU A 91 14.57 -1.69 -0.14
C GLU A 91 14.34 -3.12 0.40
N ILE A 92 15.28 -4.04 0.16
CA ILE A 92 15.12 -5.46 0.52
C ILE A 92 14.93 -5.69 2.02
N ASN A 93 15.60 -4.91 2.88
CA ASN A 93 15.49 -5.06 4.33
C ASN A 93 14.12 -4.63 4.84
N THR A 94 13.48 -3.70 4.14
CA THR A 94 12.09 -3.34 4.39
C THR A 94 11.15 -4.47 4.01
N LEU A 95 11.31 -5.03 2.81
CA LEU A 95 10.46 -6.14 2.36
C LEU A 95 10.57 -7.36 3.30
N ARG A 96 11.77 -7.63 3.84
CA ARG A 96 12.01 -8.70 4.82
C ARG A 96 11.34 -8.50 6.18
N GLN A 97 10.94 -7.27 6.50
CA GLN A 97 10.23 -6.95 7.74
C GLN A 97 8.70 -6.97 7.57
N ALA A 98 8.20 -7.20 6.35
CA ALA A 98 6.76 -7.26 6.11
C ALA A 98 6.17 -8.54 6.70
N ASP A 99 5.12 -8.39 7.50
CA ASP A 99 4.39 -9.52 8.09
C ASP A 99 3.54 -10.28 7.05
N PHE A 100 3.12 -9.60 5.99
CA PHE A 100 2.33 -10.19 4.92
C PHE A 100 2.50 -9.43 3.60
N LEU A 101 2.16 -10.12 2.50
CA LEU A 101 2.08 -9.54 1.16
C LEU A 101 0.65 -9.63 0.64
N LEU A 102 0.20 -8.56 -0.01
CA LEU A 102 -1.08 -8.50 -0.71
C LEU A 102 -0.80 -8.27 -2.20
N LEU A 103 -0.95 -9.33 -2.99
CA LEU A 103 -0.59 -9.33 -4.40
C LEU A 103 -1.84 -9.18 -5.27
N LYS A 104 -1.78 -8.29 -6.25
CA LYS A 104 -2.78 -8.15 -7.31
C LYS A 104 -2.35 -8.96 -8.53
N PRO A 105 -3.26 -9.32 -9.45
CA PRO A 105 -2.86 -9.93 -10.71
C PRO A 105 -1.75 -9.10 -11.38
N SER A 106 -0.67 -9.77 -11.79
CA SER A 106 0.50 -9.15 -12.39
C SER A 106 0.51 -9.37 -13.89
N SER A 107 0.98 -8.39 -14.66
CA SER A 107 1.22 -8.58 -16.08
C SER A 107 2.55 -9.32 -16.31
N LEU A 108 2.70 -9.98 -17.47
CA LEU A 108 3.92 -10.71 -17.82
C LEU A 108 5.18 -9.84 -17.67
N LEU A 109 5.13 -8.61 -18.19
CA LEU A 109 6.26 -7.68 -18.10
C LEU A 109 6.57 -7.28 -16.65
N GLN A 110 5.55 -7.09 -15.81
CA GLN A 110 5.78 -6.81 -14.38
C GLN A 110 6.46 -7.98 -13.68
N MET A 111 6.07 -9.22 -13.99
CA MET A 111 6.72 -10.41 -13.44
C MET A 111 8.19 -10.56 -13.85
N ASP A 112 8.60 -10.04 -15.01
CA ASP A 112 9.98 -10.10 -15.47
C ASP A 112 10.93 -9.18 -14.71
N PHE A 113 10.41 -8.06 -14.20
CA PHE A 113 11.17 -7.12 -13.36
C PHE A 113 10.96 -7.34 -11.85
N GLU A 114 10.17 -8.34 -11.49
CA GLU A 114 9.88 -8.68 -10.11
C GLU A 114 11.05 -9.42 -9.46
N ARG A 115 11.22 -9.27 -8.14
CA ARG A 115 12.27 -10.01 -7.43
C ARG A 115 11.99 -11.49 -7.43
N LYS A 116 13.05 -12.30 -7.50
CA LYS A 116 12.98 -13.76 -7.57
C LYS A 116 11.95 -14.38 -6.62
N LYS A 117 11.98 -14.05 -5.32
CA LYS A 117 11.05 -14.65 -4.34
C LYS A 117 9.60 -14.23 -4.56
N ILE A 118 9.36 -12.98 -4.95
CA ILE A 118 8.00 -12.49 -5.24
C ILE A 118 7.49 -13.11 -6.56
N LYS A 119 8.36 -13.25 -7.55
CA LYS A 119 8.08 -13.97 -8.80
C LYS A 119 7.70 -15.43 -8.54
N GLU A 120 8.43 -16.14 -7.67
CA GLU A 120 8.08 -17.50 -7.24
C GLU A 120 6.67 -17.56 -6.66
N ILE A 121 6.31 -16.64 -5.75
CA ILE A 121 4.97 -16.57 -5.17
C ILE A 121 3.89 -16.34 -6.24
N TYR A 122 4.15 -15.47 -7.22
CA TYR A 122 3.24 -15.28 -8.36
C TYR A 122 3.06 -16.56 -9.18
N LEU A 123 4.15 -17.25 -9.49
CA LEU A 123 4.12 -18.49 -10.28
C LEU A 123 3.36 -19.61 -9.55
N ASP A 124 3.53 -19.72 -8.23
CA ASP A 124 2.80 -20.68 -7.40
C ASP A 124 1.28 -20.41 -7.41
N ALA A 125 0.88 -19.14 -7.55
CA ALA A 125 -0.50 -18.69 -7.56
C ALA A 125 -1.10 -18.52 -8.99
N ASP A 126 -0.29 -18.64 -10.04
CA ASP A 126 -0.62 -18.22 -11.42
C ASP A 126 -1.89 -18.88 -11.97
N LYS A 127 -2.01 -20.20 -11.82
CA LYS A 127 -3.19 -20.95 -12.28
C LYS A 127 -4.50 -20.42 -11.68
N LYS A 128 -4.48 -20.06 -10.40
CA LYS A 128 -5.65 -19.53 -9.69
C LYS A 128 -5.90 -18.05 -10.01
N PHE A 129 -4.84 -17.28 -10.29
CA PHE A 129 -4.99 -15.94 -10.82
C PHE A 129 -5.74 -15.96 -12.17
N GLU A 130 -5.39 -16.90 -13.06
CA GLU A 130 -6.06 -17.07 -14.34
C GLU A 130 -7.51 -17.60 -14.17
N GLU A 131 -7.72 -18.57 -13.27
CA GLU A 131 -9.06 -19.09 -12.94
C GLU A 131 -10.02 -17.99 -12.45
N TYR A 132 -9.50 -17.03 -11.66
CA TYR A 132 -10.29 -15.97 -11.06
C TYR A 132 -10.15 -14.60 -11.74
N LYS A 133 -9.58 -14.53 -12.94
CA LYS A 133 -9.27 -13.26 -13.62
C LYS A 133 -10.47 -12.32 -13.80
N ASP A 134 -11.68 -12.87 -13.92
CA ASP A 134 -12.91 -12.09 -14.10
C ASP A 134 -13.48 -11.54 -12.77
N LYS A 135 -12.87 -11.91 -11.63
CA LYS A 135 -13.31 -11.44 -10.32
C LYS A 135 -12.70 -10.07 -10.01
N VAL A 136 -13.53 -9.03 -10.07
CA VAL A 136 -13.14 -7.66 -9.73
C VAL A 136 -12.63 -7.60 -8.28
N GLY A 137 -11.44 -7.03 -8.09
CA GLY A 137 -10.87 -6.88 -6.75
C GLY A 137 -10.10 -8.09 -6.24
N LEU A 138 -9.83 -9.10 -7.08
CA LEU A 138 -8.99 -10.26 -6.74
C LEU A 138 -7.68 -9.82 -6.08
N THR A 139 -7.36 -10.46 -4.95
CA THR A 139 -6.11 -10.28 -4.20
C THR A 139 -5.65 -11.63 -3.69
N TYR A 140 -4.38 -11.94 -3.86
CA TYR A 140 -3.72 -13.05 -3.21
C TYR A 140 -3.03 -12.56 -1.95
N ILE A 141 -3.31 -13.19 -0.82
CA ILE A 141 -2.65 -12.93 0.46
C ILE A 141 -1.58 -13.99 0.64
N TYR A 142 -0.37 -13.56 1.00
CA TYR A 142 0.73 -14.43 1.39
C TYR A 142 1.19 -14.02 2.79
N SER A 143 0.86 -14.84 3.78
CA SER A 143 1.17 -14.63 5.20
C SER A 143 1.16 -15.97 5.94
N ASP A 144 1.72 -15.99 7.14
CA ASP A 144 1.75 -17.18 7.99
C ASP A 144 0.35 -17.61 8.43
N ASP A 145 -0.52 -16.65 8.78
CA ASP A 145 -1.88 -16.91 9.27
C ASP A 145 -2.87 -17.29 8.15
N PHE A 146 -2.63 -16.78 6.94
CA PHE A 146 -3.48 -17.05 5.79
C PHE A 146 -2.72 -16.92 4.47
N THR A 147 -2.82 -17.95 3.64
CA THR A 147 -2.32 -17.94 2.26
C THR A 147 -3.43 -18.37 1.31
N GLY A 148 -3.87 -17.46 0.44
CA GLY A 148 -5.01 -17.72 -0.44
C GLY A 148 -5.61 -16.48 -1.09
N PHE A 149 -6.66 -16.70 -1.86
CA PHE A 149 -7.34 -15.64 -2.61
C PHE A 149 -8.51 -15.05 -1.82
N VAL A 150 -8.64 -13.73 -1.92
CA VAL A 150 -9.79 -12.97 -1.42
C VAL A 150 -10.28 -12.01 -2.50
N ILE A 151 -11.54 -11.60 -2.39
CA ILE A 151 -12.10 -10.51 -3.19
C ILE A 151 -12.16 -9.26 -2.33
N ASN A 152 -11.42 -8.23 -2.72
CA ASN A 152 -11.37 -6.96 -2.02
C ASN A 152 -12.03 -5.87 -2.87
N GLY A 153 -13.23 -5.44 -2.46
CA GLY A 153 -13.96 -4.37 -3.11
C GLY A 153 -13.30 -3.00 -2.92
N LEU A 154 -13.84 -2.00 -3.61
CA LEU A 154 -13.47 -0.60 -3.40
C LEU A 154 -13.92 -0.12 -2.00
N PRO A 155 -13.22 0.85 -1.39
CA PRO A 155 -13.71 1.51 -0.18
C PRO A 155 -15.06 2.19 -0.44
N SER A 156 -15.93 2.31 0.59
CA SER A 156 -17.27 2.92 0.41
C SER A 156 -17.23 4.37 -0.06
N PHE A 157 -16.15 5.07 0.27
CA PHE A 157 -15.89 6.47 -0.07
C PHE A 157 -15.06 6.63 -1.35
N TRP A 158 -14.90 5.57 -2.14
CA TRP A 158 -14.14 5.64 -3.39
C TRP A 158 -14.70 6.73 -4.31
N SER A 159 -13.80 7.53 -4.87
CA SER A 159 -14.13 8.51 -5.90
C SER A 159 -13.11 8.47 -7.04
N THR A 160 -13.51 9.00 -8.20
CA THR A 160 -12.57 9.15 -9.33
C THR A 160 -11.41 10.09 -8.96
N GLY A 161 -11.65 11.08 -8.08
CA GLY A 161 -10.62 11.96 -7.53
C GLY A 161 -9.54 11.17 -6.80
N MET A 162 -9.91 10.20 -5.97
CA MET A 162 -8.95 9.32 -5.28
C MET A 162 -8.13 8.46 -6.24
N SER A 163 -8.77 7.84 -7.24
CA SER A 163 -8.06 7.00 -8.23
C SER A 163 -7.19 7.81 -9.19
N LYS A 164 -7.46 9.10 -9.35
CA LYS A 164 -6.77 10.00 -10.27
C LYS A 164 -6.18 11.19 -9.52
N ALA A 165 -5.83 11.02 -8.24
CA ALA A 165 -5.38 12.10 -7.35
C ALA A 165 -4.17 12.87 -7.90
N PHE A 166 -3.48 12.29 -8.89
CA PHE A 166 -2.28 12.84 -9.55
C PHE A 166 -2.52 13.36 -10.99
N ARG A 167 -3.76 13.41 -11.51
CA ARG A 167 -4.05 13.76 -12.92
C ARG A 167 -3.98 15.26 -13.25
N GLY A 168 -3.74 16.12 -12.26
CA GLY A 168 -3.90 17.57 -12.37
C GLY A 168 -2.64 18.42 -12.42
N HIS A 169 -1.43 17.85 -12.34
CA HIS A 169 -0.21 18.67 -12.32
C HIS A 169 0.51 18.68 -13.67
N LYS A 170 0.49 19.87 -14.31
CA LYS A 170 1.32 20.19 -15.47
C LYS A 170 2.80 20.12 -15.07
N LYS A 171 3.62 19.58 -15.97
CA LYS A 171 5.09 19.56 -15.91
C LYS A 171 5.66 20.96 -15.69
#